data_AF-A0A1Y5E8K1-F1
#
_entry.id   AF-A0A1Y5E8K1-F1
#
_cell.length_a   1.000
_cell.length_b   1.000
_cell.length_c   1.000
_cell.angle_alpha   90.00
_cell.angle_beta   90.00
_cell.angle_gamma   90.00
#
_symmetry.space_group_name_H-M   'P 1'
#
loop_
_entity.id
_entity.type
_entity.pdbx_description
1 polymer ?
#
loop_
_entity_poly.entity_id
_entity_poly.type
_entity_poly.pdbx_seq_one_letter_code
_entity_poly.pdbx_strand_id
1 'polypeptide(L)'
;MDDRIFITFDDMENLSDLLVEAGVASSFERSELHSMWLHLQNALKDLPPGNLERSKSLELFSLRRIDDAIELEWRLIGMTTIYPGMKSAEFTENIDKSPNYKKAMMRIKVWKALKALICEDGPEKSGWLIISQDKKGRKALQLRWREDIKVGWGGFVVVTLDATQDEQVVSPYFDRPLQQLPSSNVALEHVSVLQVVDRSFGASSLIPDGGKDDQRRKNRAWETYQWIWLRAIQYRGQSQDGIDVLVVCQLGLEELFRAWGLPDNVDITHFNALRGLDNWGGVACQITIGRLMPKPTAVEDIAEALTGRAVDKRLSPNDWYPKQTVGIRLADGSGWAVENDRHPDPLAEKIRYQICEGELIQAIGRSRGVNRSPETPLQIDILTNVCLLLVVHQPIRWAEHAPGIVEAMLSRGLMVGSFKDAAVISADLFPTEDAARKAVWRRSKILTSNVPIPDIPHYVCTIWGLSGIGITIAHSFTPALATFRRGERSTVIPVIFDPHRIDDPAAWLSSRLDVDVQVITGPEANVEWAIRQKRKAGRK
;
A
#
# COMPACT_ATOMS: atom_id res chain seq x y z
N MET A 1 2.55 11.71 12.31
CA MET A 1 3.06 12.35 13.54
C MET A 1 4.50 12.74 13.27
N ASP A 2 4.87 13.98 13.54
CA ASP A 2 6.19 14.51 13.20
C ASP A 2 7.13 14.22 14.38
N ASP A 3 7.75 13.03 14.37
CA ASP A 3 8.72 12.53 15.37
C ASP A 3 10.11 13.17 15.21
N ARG A 4 10.17 14.35 14.57
CA ARG A 4 11.40 15.11 14.37
C ARG A 4 11.92 15.60 15.73
N ILE A 5 13.20 15.34 15.99
CA ILE A 5 13.86 15.83 17.18
C ILE A 5 14.35 17.25 16.92
N PHE A 6 13.93 18.18 17.76
CA PHE A 6 14.40 19.55 17.76
C PHE A 6 15.15 19.83 19.06
N ILE A 7 16.27 20.54 18.93
CA ILE A 7 16.93 21.18 20.06
C ILE A 7 16.72 22.68 19.85
N THR A 8 15.93 23.30 20.74
CA THR A 8 15.68 24.73 20.64
C THR A 8 16.94 25.48 21.07
N PHE A 9 17.14 26.67 20.51
CA PHE A 9 18.27 27.49 20.92
C PHE A 9 18.16 27.91 22.39
N ASP A 10 16.95 28.09 22.92
CA ASP A 10 16.71 28.33 24.35
C ASP A 10 17.18 27.15 25.23
N ASP A 11 17.04 25.90 24.75
CA ASP A 11 17.55 24.72 25.48
C ASP A 11 19.09 24.68 25.51
N MET A 12 19.75 25.22 24.48
CA MET A 12 21.21 25.35 24.44
C MET A 12 21.70 26.45 25.40
N GLU A 13 20.95 27.55 25.51
CA GLU A 13 21.23 28.68 26.41
C GLU A 13 21.09 28.29 27.88
N ASN A 14 20.05 27.51 28.21
CA ASN A 14 19.81 27.06 29.58
C ASN A 14 20.50 25.73 29.91
N LEU A 15 21.52 25.32 29.14
CA LEU A 15 22.22 24.05 29.37
C LEU A 15 22.81 23.97 30.78
N SER A 16 23.30 25.10 31.32
CA SER A 16 23.79 25.16 32.69
C SER A 16 22.70 24.75 33.67
N ASP A 17 21.50 25.34 33.58
CA ASP A 17 20.37 25.03 34.47
C ASP A 17 19.88 23.59 34.29
N LEU A 18 19.83 23.10 33.05
CA LEU A 18 19.51 21.70 32.75
C LEU A 18 20.49 20.71 33.42
N LEU A 19 21.77 21.06 33.49
CA LEU A 19 22.79 20.27 34.17
C LEU A 19 22.65 20.38 35.70
N VAL A 20 22.25 21.53 36.26
CA VAL A 20 21.90 21.66 37.70
C VAL A 20 20.73 20.75 38.05
N GLU A 21 19.62 20.85 37.30
CA GLU A 21 18.41 20.06 37.51
C GLU A 21 18.69 18.55 37.45
N ALA A 22 19.64 18.15 36.61
CA ALA A 22 20.09 16.77 36.50
C ALA A 22 21.05 16.31 37.61
N GLY A 23 21.37 17.16 38.59
CA GLY A 23 22.28 16.84 39.70
C GLY A 23 23.76 16.83 39.31
N VAL A 24 24.13 17.45 38.18
CA VAL A 24 25.52 17.58 37.75
C VAL A 24 26.15 18.79 38.46
N ALA A 25 27.14 18.52 39.33
CA ALA A 25 27.83 19.56 40.09
C ALA A 25 28.50 20.60 39.17
N SER A 26 28.61 21.84 39.66
CA SER A 26 29.38 22.88 38.97
C SER A 26 30.86 22.47 38.88
N SER A 27 31.43 22.52 37.68
CA SER A 27 32.82 22.17 37.40
C SER A 27 33.36 23.01 36.24
N PHE A 28 34.69 23.06 36.09
CA PHE A 28 35.32 23.70 34.93
C PHE A 28 34.84 23.07 33.61
N GLU A 29 34.75 21.74 33.57
CA GLU A 29 34.26 20.95 32.43
C GLU A 29 32.84 21.35 32.02
N ARG A 30 31.95 21.56 33.00
CA ARG A 30 30.58 22.01 32.76
C ARG A 30 30.54 23.41 32.15
N SER A 31 31.36 24.33 32.65
CA SER A 31 31.46 25.70 32.10
C SER A 31 32.05 25.71 30.68
N GLU A 32 33.05 24.86 30.41
CA GLU A 32 33.64 24.70 29.07
C GLU A 32 32.60 24.17 28.08
N LEU A 33 31.89 23.08 28.42
CA LEU A 33 30.83 22.53 27.57
C LEU A 33 29.71 23.54 27.32
N HIS A 34 29.29 24.29 28.35
CA HIS A 34 28.28 25.34 28.21
C HIS A 34 28.74 26.45 27.26
N SER A 35 30.00 26.89 27.36
CA SER A 35 30.57 27.88 26.45
C SER A 35 30.57 27.40 24.99
N MET A 36 30.86 26.12 24.74
CA MET A 36 30.84 25.54 23.39
C MET A 36 29.42 25.51 22.81
N TRP A 37 28.42 25.13 23.60
CA TRP A 37 27.02 25.17 23.16
C TRP A 37 26.54 26.58 22.87
N LEU A 38 26.90 27.55 23.72
CA LEU A 38 26.56 28.96 23.51
C LEU A 38 27.21 29.51 22.23
N HIS A 39 28.46 29.11 21.95
CA HIS A 39 29.15 29.46 20.71
C HIS A 39 28.43 28.90 19.48
N LEU A 40 28.08 27.60 19.50
CA LEU A 40 27.32 26.96 18.44
C LEU A 40 25.96 27.64 18.23
N GLN A 41 25.22 27.90 19.31
CA GLN A 41 23.92 28.56 19.26
C GLN A 41 24.02 29.94 18.59
N ASN A 42 24.94 30.79 19.05
CA ASN A 42 25.11 32.14 18.52
C ASN A 42 25.41 32.12 17.01
N ALA A 43 26.27 31.20 16.59
CA ALA A 43 26.57 31.02 15.18
C ALA A 43 25.38 30.55 14.35
N LEU A 44 24.60 29.59 14.86
CA LEU A 44 23.43 29.06 14.15
C LEU A 44 22.26 30.05 14.13
N LYS A 45 22.18 30.98 15.08
CA LYS A 45 21.09 31.96 15.22
C LYS A 45 20.98 32.92 14.04
N ASP A 46 22.07 33.20 13.34
CA ASP A 46 22.09 34.15 12.22
C ASP A 46 21.99 33.48 10.85
N LEU A 47 22.14 32.16 10.77
CA LEU A 47 22.07 31.41 9.51
C LEU A 47 20.62 31.23 8.99
N PRO A 48 20.38 31.19 7.67
CA PRO A 48 19.04 30.96 7.14
C PRO A 48 18.52 29.53 7.47
N PRO A 49 17.20 29.29 7.42
CA PRO A 49 16.64 27.94 7.51
C PRO A 49 17.17 27.03 6.39
N GLY A 50 17.36 25.74 6.70
CA GLY A 50 17.86 24.74 5.76
C GLY A 50 18.97 23.87 6.35
N ASN A 51 19.48 22.94 5.52
CA ASN A 51 20.61 22.07 5.86
C ASN A 51 21.87 22.90 6.16
N LEU A 52 22.57 22.56 7.24
CA LEU A 52 23.76 23.29 7.66
C LEU A 52 24.92 23.11 6.67
N GLU A 53 25.56 24.21 6.28
CA GLU A 53 26.68 24.22 5.35
C GLU A 53 28.02 23.87 6.04
N ARG A 54 28.84 23.06 5.37
CA ARG A 54 30.16 22.66 5.85
C ARG A 54 31.12 23.82 5.97
N SER A 55 31.14 24.74 5.00
CA SER A 55 31.96 25.95 5.03
C SER A 55 31.70 26.77 6.28
N LYS A 56 30.43 26.99 6.61
CA LYS A 56 30.00 27.67 7.83
C LYS A 56 30.36 26.90 9.08
N SER A 57 30.26 25.58 9.08
CA SER A 57 30.61 24.76 10.24
C SER A 57 32.11 24.71 10.52
N LEU A 58 32.94 24.74 9.48
CA LEU A 58 34.41 24.82 9.58
C LEU A 58 34.90 26.14 10.18
N GLU A 59 34.12 27.23 10.02
CA GLU A 59 34.40 28.52 10.66
C GLU A 59 34.16 28.47 12.18
N LEU A 60 33.37 27.51 12.68
CA LEU A 60 32.90 27.45 14.08
C LEU A 60 33.74 26.54 14.96
N PHE A 61 34.03 25.33 14.49
CA PHE A 61 34.70 24.31 15.29
C PHE A 61 35.78 23.59 14.51
N SER A 62 36.89 23.30 15.20
CA SER A 62 37.86 22.31 14.74
C SER A 62 37.41 20.91 15.13
N LEU A 63 37.84 19.88 14.38
CA LEU A 63 37.57 18.48 14.70
C LEU A 63 37.93 18.12 16.14
N ARG A 64 39.10 18.59 16.60
CA ARG A 64 39.56 18.38 17.98
C ARG A 64 38.59 18.97 19.00
N ARG A 65 38.09 20.19 18.77
CA ARG A 65 37.12 20.78 19.70
C ARG A 65 35.79 20.03 19.72
N ILE A 66 35.34 19.46 18.61
CA ILE A 66 34.13 18.63 18.62
C ILE A 66 34.36 17.34 19.45
N ASP A 67 35.53 16.73 19.33
CA ASP A 67 35.88 15.54 20.12
C ASP A 67 35.93 15.84 21.63
N ASP A 68 36.51 16.98 22.01
CA ASP A 68 36.49 17.46 23.40
C ASP A 68 35.03 17.63 23.89
N ALA A 69 34.14 18.19 23.07
CA ALA A 69 32.72 18.34 23.41
C ALA A 69 32.03 17.00 23.66
N ILE A 70 32.26 16.01 22.80
CA ILE A 70 31.70 14.67 22.94
C ILE A 70 32.17 14.03 24.24
N GLU A 71 33.47 14.15 24.56
CA GLU A 71 34.03 13.60 25.79
C GLU A 71 33.45 14.29 27.04
N LEU A 72 33.34 15.62 27.02
CA LEU A 72 32.72 16.39 28.10
C LEU A 72 31.24 16.02 28.30
N GLU A 73 30.47 15.82 27.23
CA GLU A 73 29.08 15.34 27.33
C GLU A 73 29.01 14.00 28.06
N TRP A 74 29.88 13.04 27.72
CA TRP A 74 29.94 11.74 28.39
C TRP A 74 30.32 11.86 29.86
N ARG A 75 31.33 12.68 30.19
CA ARG A 75 31.78 12.91 31.57
C ARG A 75 30.69 13.56 32.45
N LEU A 76 29.86 14.41 31.85
CA LEU A 76 28.79 15.15 32.54
C LEU A 76 27.44 14.44 32.51
N ILE A 77 27.35 13.22 31.95
CA ILE A 77 26.22 12.33 32.25
C ILE A 77 26.33 11.98 33.72
N GLY A 78 25.33 12.38 34.51
CA GLY A 78 25.23 12.07 35.94
C GLY A 78 25.09 10.56 36.13
N MET A 79 26.23 9.87 36.11
CA MET A 79 26.39 8.43 36.32
C MET A 79 26.58 8.14 37.81
N THR A 80 25.69 8.68 38.66
CA THR A 80 25.82 8.54 40.12
C THR A 80 25.63 7.10 40.61
N THR A 81 25.11 6.20 39.76
CA THR A 81 24.81 4.80 40.07
C THR A 81 25.64 3.78 39.27
N ILE A 82 26.61 4.21 38.46
CA ILE A 82 27.43 3.32 37.62
C ILE A 82 28.85 3.22 38.20
N TYR A 83 29.38 2.01 38.36
CA TYR A 83 30.72 1.75 38.92
C TYR A 83 31.48 0.64 38.14
N PRO A 84 32.83 0.63 38.17
CA PRO A 84 33.62 -0.40 37.50
C PRO A 84 33.27 -1.82 37.99
N GLY A 85 33.07 -2.76 37.07
CA GLY A 85 32.73 -4.16 37.38
C GLY A 85 31.23 -4.47 37.48
N MET A 86 30.35 -3.49 37.27
CA MET A 86 28.90 -3.68 37.19
C MET A 86 28.50 -4.67 36.07
N LYS A 87 27.51 -5.52 36.31
CA LYS A 87 26.98 -6.45 35.29
C LYS A 87 26.29 -5.67 34.16
N SER A 88 26.42 -6.14 32.92
CA SER A 88 25.88 -5.44 31.72
C SER A 88 24.38 -5.11 31.80
N ALA A 89 23.58 -5.99 32.41
CA ALA A 89 22.15 -5.77 32.63
C ALA A 89 21.88 -4.64 33.64
N GLU A 90 22.59 -4.62 34.78
CA GLU A 90 22.49 -3.54 35.78
C GLU A 90 23.04 -2.22 35.23
N PHE A 91 24.06 -2.26 34.38
CA PHE A 91 24.58 -1.08 33.70
C PHE A 91 23.53 -0.44 32.80
N THR A 92 22.84 -1.25 32.00
CA THR A 92 21.78 -0.78 31.10
C THR A 92 20.58 -0.25 31.88
N GLU A 93 20.19 -0.92 32.96
CA GLU A 93 19.09 -0.45 33.81
C GLU A 93 19.41 0.88 34.51
N ASN A 94 20.66 1.07 34.97
CA ASN A 94 21.08 2.29 35.66
C ASN A 94 21.34 3.46 34.70
N ILE A 95 21.82 3.20 33.47
CA ILE A 95 22.03 4.27 32.48
C ILE A 95 20.70 4.89 32.01
N ASP A 96 19.66 4.06 31.85
CA ASP A 96 18.33 4.51 31.45
C ASP A 96 17.63 5.34 32.55
N LYS A 97 18.03 5.16 33.81
CA LYS A 97 17.52 5.91 34.97
C LYS A 97 18.24 7.24 35.21
N SER A 98 19.33 7.53 34.51
CA SER A 98 20.05 8.80 34.69
C SER A 98 19.20 9.99 34.19
N PRO A 99 19.00 11.04 35.02
CA PRO A 99 18.10 12.16 34.70
C PRO A 99 18.43 12.91 33.40
N ASN A 100 19.72 12.93 33.01
CA ASN A 100 20.20 13.67 31.84
C ASN A 100 20.48 12.77 30.63
N TYR A 101 20.47 11.45 30.76
CA TYR A 101 21.03 10.55 29.75
C TYR A 101 20.42 10.80 28.37
N LYS A 102 19.08 10.82 28.25
CA LYS A 102 18.41 11.07 26.96
C LYS A 102 18.79 12.42 26.34
N LYS A 103 18.86 13.49 27.14
CA LYS A 103 19.25 14.83 26.66
C LYS A 103 20.73 14.88 26.24
N ALA A 104 21.62 14.29 27.04
CA ALA A 104 23.04 14.17 26.71
C ALA A 104 23.26 13.36 25.43
N MET A 105 22.54 12.25 25.25
CA MET A 105 22.63 11.45 24.03
C MET A 105 22.21 12.24 22.79
N MET A 106 21.17 13.07 22.88
CA MET A 106 20.79 13.96 21.78
C MET A 106 21.89 14.99 21.47
N ARG A 107 22.47 15.62 22.50
CA ARG A 107 23.58 16.56 22.35
C ARG A 107 24.83 15.92 21.73
N ILE A 108 25.18 14.71 22.17
CA ILE A 108 26.26 13.90 21.58
C ILE A 108 25.97 13.63 20.10
N LYS A 109 24.70 13.35 19.72
CA LYS A 109 24.34 13.17 18.31
C LYS A 109 24.55 14.43 17.48
N VAL A 110 24.28 15.62 18.02
CA VAL A 110 24.59 16.89 17.34
C VAL A 110 26.08 17.02 17.10
N TRP A 111 26.91 16.81 18.13
CA TRP A 111 28.37 16.89 17.98
C TRP A 111 28.90 15.87 16.97
N LYS A 112 28.41 14.62 17.02
CA LYS A 112 28.77 13.60 16.02
C LYS A 112 28.36 13.98 14.60
N ALA A 113 27.17 14.56 14.43
CA ALA A 113 26.71 15.02 13.12
C ALA A 113 27.53 16.21 12.61
N LEU A 114 27.95 17.11 13.51
CA LEU A 114 28.85 18.21 13.16
C LEU A 114 30.24 17.68 12.79
N LYS A 115 30.76 16.69 13.52
CA LYS A 115 32.03 16.00 13.21
C LYS A 115 31.99 15.39 11.80
N ALA A 116 30.91 14.69 11.47
CA ALA A 116 30.73 14.08 10.14
C ALA A 116 30.55 15.12 9.02
N LEU A 117 30.07 16.33 9.34
CA LEU A 117 29.97 17.42 8.39
C LEU A 117 31.35 18.03 8.10
N ILE A 118 32.17 18.26 9.14
CA ILE A 118 33.43 19.00 8.99
C ILE A 118 34.67 18.14 8.74
N CYS A 119 34.56 16.80 8.80
CA CYS A 119 35.66 15.91 8.45
C CYS A 119 36.10 16.11 6.99
N GLU A 120 37.29 15.62 6.62
CA GLU A 120 37.92 15.89 5.31
C GLU A 120 37.02 15.50 4.13
N ASP A 121 36.32 14.36 4.26
CA ASP A 121 35.38 13.76 3.33
C ASP A 121 33.90 14.08 3.63
N GLY A 122 33.66 15.04 4.52
CA GLY A 122 32.31 15.49 4.90
C GLY A 122 31.55 16.15 3.74
N PRO A 123 30.20 16.04 3.70
CA PRO A 123 29.38 16.61 2.64
C PRO A 123 29.38 18.14 2.66
N GLU A 124 29.03 18.78 1.54
CA GLU A 124 28.90 20.24 1.49
C GLU A 124 27.78 20.78 2.39
N LYS A 125 26.68 20.03 2.51
CA LYS A 125 25.53 20.33 3.36
C LYS A 125 25.13 19.09 4.14
N SER A 126 24.82 19.27 5.43
CA SER A 126 24.45 18.18 6.31
C SER A 126 23.03 17.67 6.03
N GLY A 127 22.87 16.38 5.85
CA GLY A 127 21.56 15.71 5.90
C GLY A 127 21.05 15.50 7.33
N TRP A 128 21.89 15.68 8.34
CA TRP A 128 21.57 15.40 9.74
C TRP A 128 21.27 16.66 10.57
N LEU A 129 21.86 17.79 10.21
CA LEU A 129 21.70 19.07 10.92
C LEU A 129 20.93 20.06 10.05
N ILE A 130 19.71 20.40 10.46
CA ILE A 130 18.83 21.31 9.73
C ILE A 130 18.38 22.46 10.63
N ILE A 131 18.59 23.69 10.19
CA ILE A 131 18.05 24.88 10.83
C ILE A 131 16.58 24.99 10.42
N SER A 132 15.69 24.94 11.41
CA SER A 132 14.24 24.93 11.20
C SER A 132 13.54 25.73 12.30
N GLN A 133 12.22 25.66 12.33
CA GLN A 133 11.40 26.19 13.42
C GLN A 133 10.74 25.03 14.16
N ASP A 134 10.68 25.14 15.49
CA ASP A 134 9.90 24.23 16.32
C ASP A 134 8.38 24.46 16.12
N LYS A 135 7.56 23.65 16.80
CA LYS A 135 6.09 23.77 16.75
C LYS A 135 5.56 25.14 17.23
N LYS A 136 6.36 25.92 17.95
CA LYS A 136 6.02 27.26 18.46
C LYS A 136 6.59 28.38 17.59
N GLY A 137 7.18 28.06 16.42
CA GLY A 137 7.81 29.03 15.53
C GLY A 137 9.18 29.53 15.99
N ARG A 138 9.74 28.96 17.08
CA ARG A 138 11.06 29.32 17.56
C ARG A 138 12.11 28.64 16.70
N LYS A 139 13.17 29.37 16.39
CA LYS A 139 14.29 28.82 15.63
C LYS A 139 14.95 27.69 16.42
N ALA A 140 15.19 26.56 15.76
CA ALA A 140 15.70 25.35 16.38
C ALA A 140 16.60 24.59 15.41
N LEU A 141 17.46 23.75 15.98
CA LEU A 141 18.24 22.77 15.25
C LEU A 141 17.45 21.46 15.22
N GLN A 142 16.97 21.08 14.05
CA GLN A 142 16.35 19.79 13.80
C GLN A 142 17.43 18.75 13.50
N LEU A 143 17.33 17.61 14.17
CA LEU A 143 18.20 16.47 13.99
C LEU A 143 17.49 15.37 13.17
N ARG A 144 18.17 14.87 12.14
CA ARG A 144 17.82 13.63 11.42
C ARG A 144 18.99 12.66 11.55
N TRP A 145 18.71 11.38 11.75
CA TRP A 145 19.77 10.37 11.84
C TRP A 145 19.21 8.99 11.49
N ARG A 146 20.12 8.06 11.24
CA ARG A 146 19.86 6.62 11.21
C ARG A 146 20.60 5.97 12.38
N GLU A 147 20.11 4.84 12.86
CA GLU A 147 20.91 3.99 13.76
C GLU A 147 21.75 3.05 12.91
N ASP A 148 23.03 2.90 13.25
CA ASP A 148 23.92 1.98 12.57
C ASP A 148 23.68 0.53 13.04
N ILE A 149 24.14 -0.43 12.23
CA ILE A 149 24.16 -1.83 12.62
C ILE A 149 25.05 -1.98 13.85
N LYS A 150 24.53 -2.65 14.90
CA LYS A 150 25.25 -2.81 16.16
C LYS A 150 26.64 -3.42 15.95
N VAL A 151 27.62 -2.87 16.66
CA VAL A 151 29.01 -3.35 16.68
C VAL A 151 29.05 -4.86 16.93
N GLY A 152 29.86 -5.57 16.16
CA GLY A 152 29.99 -7.03 16.19
C GLY A 152 29.36 -7.72 14.97
N TRP A 153 28.27 -7.20 14.41
CA TRP A 153 27.67 -7.78 13.20
C TRP A 153 28.52 -7.55 11.94
N GLY A 154 29.14 -6.37 11.81
CA GLY A 154 30.02 -6.03 10.68
C GLY A 154 31.34 -6.82 10.62
N GLY A 155 31.66 -7.59 11.68
CA GLY A 155 32.81 -8.49 11.70
C GLY A 155 32.58 -9.82 10.97
N PHE A 156 31.33 -10.16 10.67
CA PHE A 156 30.95 -11.40 10.00
C PHE A 156 30.72 -11.21 8.50
N VAL A 157 30.63 -12.34 7.78
CA VAL A 157 30.09 -12.33 6.41
C VAL A 157 28.60 -12.06 6.50
N VAL A 158 28.17 -10.90 6.03
CA VAL A 158 26.76 -10.52 5.98
C VAL A 158 26.20 -10.84 4.60
N VAL A 159 25.19 -11.71 4.55
CA VAL A 159 24.43 -12.01 3.34
C VAL A 159 23.06 -11.39 3.48
N THR A 160 22.74 -10.43 2.61
CA THR A 160 21.43 -9.80 2.55
C THR A 160 20.59 -10.48 1.48
N LEU A 161 19.41 -10.99 1.84
CA LEU A 161 18.47 -11.65 0.94
C LEU A 161 17.17 -10.84 0.85
N ASP A 162 17.09 -9.96 -0.14
CA ASP A 162 15.86 -9.25 -0.48
C ASP A 162 15.77 -9.11 -2.00
N ALA A 163 14.63 -9.54 -2.56
CA ALA A 163 14.38 -9.61 -4.00
C ALA A 163 14.41 -8.25 -4.70
N THR A 164 14.25 -7.17 -3.94
CA THR A 164 14.11 -5.81 -4.45
C THR A 164 15.22 -4.88 -3.96
N GLN A 165 16.16 -5.36 -3.15
CA GLN A 165 17.20 -4.54 -2.53
C GLN A 165 17.97 -3.67 -3.52
N ASP A 166 18.17 -2.41 -3.16
CA ASP A 166 19.08 -1.51 -3.89
C ASP A 166 20.39 -1.32 -3.11
N GLU A 167 21.51 -1.53 -3.80
CA GLU A 167 22.85 -1.42 -3.21
C GLU A 167 23.11 -0.04 -2.57
N GLN A 168 22.68 1.06 -3.21
CA GLN A 168 22.96 2.41 -2.71
C GLN A 168 22.12 2.78 -1.49
N VAL A 169 20.99 2.08 -1.27
CA VAL A 169 20.16 2.26 -0.09
C VAL A 169 20.75 1.50 1.11
N VAL A 170 21.43 0.38 0.87
CA VAL A 170 21.94 -0.51 1.92
C VAL A 170 23.40 -0.27 2.24
N SER A 171 24.22 0.12 1.26
CA SER A 171 25.65 0.40 1.43
C SER A 171 25.98 1.41 2.54
N PRO A 172 25.14 2.42 2.86
CA PRO A 172 25.47 3.34 3.92
C PRO A 172 25.60 2.65 5.30
N TYR A 173 24.97 1.49 5.52
CA TYR A 173 25.07 0.72 6.77
C TYR A 173 26.33 -0.13 6.91
N PHE A 174 27.16 -0.23 5.86
CA PHE A 174 28.31 -1.13 5.81
C PHE A 174 29.58 -0.38 5.43
N ASP A 175 30.64 -0.56 6.22
CA ASP A 175 31.97 0.00 5.94
C ASP A 175 32.71 -0.73 4.80
N ARG A 176 32.07 -1.76 4.20
CA ARG A 176 32.63 -2.57 3.13
C ARG A 176 31.69 -2.54 1.92
N PRO A 177 32.24 -2.54 0.69
CA PRO A 177 31.42 -2.66 -0.51
C PRO A 177 30.53 -3.90 -0.46
N LEU A 178 29.27 -3.73 -0.85
CA LEU A 178 28.33 -4.84 -1.01
C LEU A 178 28.54 -5.43 -2.40
N GLN A 179 28.75 -6.75 -2.48
CA GLN A 179 28.75 -7.45 -3.76
C GLN A 179 27.31 -7.88 -4.08
N GLN A 180 26.67 -7.17 -5.00
CA GLN A 180 25.38 -7.62 -5.53
C GLN A 180 25.61 -8.84 -6.44
N LEU A 181 24.97 -9.96 -6.10
CA LEU A 181 24.97 -11.12 -6.97
C LEU A 181 24.10 -10.87 -8.20
N PRO A 182 24.45 -11.44 -9.37
CA PRO A 182 23.62 -11.32 -10.57
C PRO A 182 22.21 -11.86 -10.28
N SER A 183 21.19 -11.09 -10.65
CA SER A 183 19.81 -11.58 -10.71
C SER A 183 19.47 -11.98 -12.14
N SER A 184 18.74 -13.07 -12.28
CA SER A 184 18.19 -13.52 -13.56
C SER A 184 16.69 -13.26 -13.59
N ASN A 185 16.20 -12.67 -14.68
CA ASN A 185 14.76 -12.61 -14.93
C ASN A 185 14.28 -14.02 -15.28
N VAL A 186 13.33 -14.53 -14.49
CA VAL A 186 12.71 -15.82 -14.71
C VAL A 186 11.35 -15.59 -15.38
N ALA A 187 11.05 -16.36 -16.42
CA ALA A 187 9.73 -16.34 -17.05
C ALA A 187 8.70 -16.93 -16.08
N LEU A 188 7.57 -16.25 -15.92
CA LEU A 188 6.45 -16.74 -15.12
C LEU A 188 5.47 -17.49 -16.03
N GLU A 189 5.88 -18.64 -16.55
CA GLU A 189 5.20 -19.36 -17.65
C GLU A 189 3.74 -19.74 -17.35
N HIS A 190 3.43 -20.02 -16.08
CA HIS A 190 2.10 -20.45 -15.63
C HIS A 190 1.36 -19.35 -14.86
N VAL A 191 1.74 -18.09 -15.11
CA VAL A 191 1.16 -16.92 -14.44
C VAL A 191 0.51 -16.00 -15.46
N SER A 192 -0.77 -15.70 -15.26
CA SER A 192 -1.50 -14.69 -16.02
C SER A 192 -1.58 -13.39 -15.21
N VAL A 193 -1.23 -12.27 -15.84
CA VAL A 193 -1.20 -10.95 -15.18
C VAL A 193 -2.22 -10.01 -15.82
N LEU A 194 -3.20 -9.58 -15.03
CA LEU A 194 -4.09 -8.48 -15.35
C LEU A 194 -3.64 -7.23 -14.60
N GLN A 195 -3.60 -6.09 -15.28
CA GLN A 195 -3.19 -4.84 -14.63
C GLN A 195 -4.07 -3.66 -15.05
N VAL A 196 -4.46 -2.86 -14.06
CA VAL A 196 -5.14 -1.58 -14.28
C VAL A 196 -4.14 -0.51 -14.73
N VAL A 197 -4.43 0.16 -15.85
CA VAL A 197 -3.50 1.14 -16.47
C VAL A 197 -3.95 2.61 -16.38
N ASP A 198 -5.12 2.89 -15.80
CA ASP A 198 -5.72 4.24 -15.76
C ASP A 198 -6.02 4.77 -14.33
N ARG A 199 -5.75 3.97 -13.28
CA ARG A 199 -6.01 4.33 -11.88
C ARG A 199 -4.91 3.85 -10.95
N SER A 200 -4.44 4.71 -10.04
CA SER A 200 -3.38 4.39 -9.07
C SER A 200 -3.88 3.78 -7.76
N PHE A 201 -5.19 3.85 -7.48
CA PHE A 201 -5.81 3.28 -6.27
C PHE A 201 -5.08 3.63 -4.95
N GLY A 202 -4.60 4.87 -4.84
CA GLY A 202 -4.00 5.36 -3.60
C GLY A 202 -4.99 5.38 -2.44
N ALA A 203 -4.48 5.31 -1.21
CA ALA A 203 -5.28 5.33 0.02
C ALA A 203 -6.32 6.46 0.05
N SER A 204 -5.92 7.68 -0.31
CA SER A 204 -6.79 8.86 -0.39
C SER A 204 -7.89 8.78 -1.46
N SER A 205 -7.91 7.74 -2.29
CA SER A 205 -8.91 7.51 -3.32
C SER A 205 -9.87 6.37 -3.00
N LEU A 206 -9.51 5.49 -2.05
CA LEU A 206 -10.25 4.27 -1.69
C LEU A 206 -10.74 4.29 -0.24
N ILE A 207 -9.95 4.81 0.70
CA ILE A 207 -10.22 4.69 2.13
C ILE A 207 -11.12 5.85 2.58
N PRO A 208 -12.35 5.58 3.06
CA PRO A 208 -13.24 6.59 3.62
C PRO A 208 -12.58 7.31 4.81
N ASP A 209 -12.76 8.63 4.92
CA ASP A 209 -12.19 9.49 5.98
C ASP A 209 -13.21 10.45 6.61
N GLY A 210 -14.49 10.36 6.24
CA GLY A 210 -15.56 11.26 6.70
C GLY A 210 -15.55 12.66 6.08
N GLY A 211 -14.64 12.94 5.15
CA GLY A 211 -14.53 14.21 4.44
C GLY A 211 -15.50 14.37 3.26
N LYS A 212 -15.36 15.47 2.51
CA LYS A 212 -16.24 15.81 1.37
C LYS A 212 -16.32 14.72 0.28
N ASP A 213 -15.23 13.98 0.09
CA ASP A 213 -15.10 12.97 -0.96
C ASP A 213 -15.40 11.53 -0.48
N ASP A 214 -15.83 11.38 0.78
CA ASP A 214 -16.00 10.09 1.45
C ASP A 214 -16.89 9.11 0.67
N GLN A 215 -18.03 9.58 0.18
CA GLN A 215 -18.95 8.75 -0.60
C GLN A 215 -18.31 8.24 -1.90
N ARG A 216 -17.50 9.07 -2.57
CA ARG A 216 -16.78 8.66 -3.78
C ARG A 216 -15.75 7.57 -3.47
N ARG A 217 -15.08 7.68 -2.32
CA ARG A 217 -14.11 6.66 -1.86
C ARG A 217 -14.80 5.36 -1.51
N LYS A 218 -15.91 5.42 -0.76
CA LYS A 218 -16.78 4.26 -0.47
C LYS A 218 -17.23 3.55 -1.74
N ASN A 219 -17.71 4.28 -2.74
CA ASN A 219 -18.13 3.69 -4.00
C ASN A 219 -16.98 2.96 -4.71
N ARG A 220 -15.77 3.53 -4.73
CA ARG A 220 -14.60 2.88 -5.34
C ARG A 220 -14.11 1.67 -4.55
N ALA A 221 -14.07 1.77 -3.22
CA ALA A 221 -13.78 0.63 -2.35
C ALA A 221 -14.81 -0.51 -2.59
N TRP A 222 -16.08 -0.14 -2.78
CA TRP A 222 -17.14 -1.09 -3.10
C TRP A 222 -16.95 -1.76 -4.47
N GLU A 223 -16.50 -1.03 -5.50
CA GLU A 223 -16.12 -1.63 -6.80
C GLU A 223 -14.98 -2.64 -6.63
N THR A 224 -13.92 -2.30 -5.89
CA THR A 224 -12.81 -3.23 -5.65
C THR A 224 -13.21 -4.42 -4.78
N TYR A 225 -14.13 -4.22 -3.83
CA TYR A 225 -14.69 -5.29 -3.01
C TYR A 225 -15.51 -6.28 -3.83
N GLN A 226 -16.33 -5.78 -4.76
CA GLN A 226 -17.03 -6.65 -5.71
C GLN A 226 -16.05 -7.45 -6.56
N TRP A 227 -14.95 -6.83 -7.00
CA TRP A 227 -13.91 -7.54 -7.76
C TRP A 227 -13.35 -8.75 -6.97
N ILE A 228 -13.10 -8.58 -5.68
CA ILE A 228 -12.67 -9.66 -4.78
C ILE A 228 -13.71 -10.78 -4.77
N TRP A 229 -14.99 -10.47 -4.55
CA TRP A 229 -16.08 -11.45 -4.55
C TRP A 229 -16.17 -12.23 -5.86
N LEU A 230 -16.06 -11.54 -6.99
CA LEU A 230 -16.11 -12.16 -8.31
C LEU A 230 -14.96 -13.15 -8.51
N ARG A 231 -13.73 -12.78 -8.10
CA ARG A 231 -12.57 -13.66 -8.17
C ARG A 231 -12.68 -14.83 -7.20
N ALA A 232 -13.21 -14.60 -6.00
CA ALA A 232 -13.48 -15.65 -5.02
C ALA A 232 -14.43 -16.72 -5.57
N ILE A 233 -15.47 -16.30 -6.30
CA ILE A 233 -16.40 -17.24 -6.96
C ILE A 233 -15.71 -17.96 -8.13
N GLN A 234 -14.97 -17.22 -8.96
CA GLN A 234 -14.30 -17.77 -10.13
C GLN A 234 -13.25 -18.83 -9.79
N TYR A 235 -12.47 -18.61 -8.72
CA TYR A 235 -11.34 -19.46 -8.33
C TYR A 235 -11.69 -20.46 -7.22
N ARG A 236 -12.98 -20.62 -6.89
CA ARG A 236 -13.42 -21.49 -5.80
C ARG A 236 -12.91 -22.93 -5.96
N GLY A 237 -12.24 -23.44 -4.92
CA GLY A 237 -11.71 -24.80 -4.86
C GLY A 237 -10.53 -25.06 -5.79
N GLN A 238 -9.84 -24.02 -6.27
CA GLN A 238 -8.71 -24.14 -7.20
C GLN A 238 -7.35 -23.95 -6.51
N SER A 239 -7.33 -23.61 -5.22
CA SER A 239 -6.09 -23.61 -4.42
C SER A 239 -5.65 -25.00 -3.99
N GLN A 240 -4.41 -25.06 -3.51
CA GLN A 240 -3.85 -26.25 -2.88
C GLN A 240 -4.17 -26.36 -1.37
N ASP A 241 -4.43 -25.23 -0.70
CA ASP A 241 -4.46 -25.14 0.77
C ASP A 241 -5.75 -24.50 1.33
N GLY A 242 -6.84 -24.49 0.54
CA GLY A 242 -8.17 -24.04 0.97
C GLY A 242 -8.45 -22.54 0.86
N ILE A 243 -7.40 -21.70 0.80
CA ILE A 243 -7.52 -20.28 0.44
C ILE A 243 -7.27 -20.13 -1.06
N ASP A 244 -8.33 -19.77 -1.81
CA ASP A 244 -8.28 -19.63 -3.26
C ASP A 244 -7.71 -18.28 -3.70
N VAL A 245 -7.99 -17.22 -2.95
CA VAL A 245 -7.63 -15.86 -3.33
C VAL A 245 -6.91 -15.14 -2.17
N LEU A 246 -5.74 -14.58 -2.47
CA LEU A 246 -5.05 -13.64 -1.59
C LEU A 246 -5.35 -12.21 -2.02
N VAL A 247 -5.76 -11.35 -1.09
CA VAL A 247 -5.84 -9.91 -1.29
C VAL A 247 -4.72 -9.21 -0.51
N VAL A 248 -3.93 -8.36 -1.18
CA VAL A 248 -2.93 -7.50 -0.54
C VAL A 248 -3.27 -6.04 -0.82
N CYS A 249 -3.45 -5.23 0.21
CA CYS A 249 -3.83 -3.81 0.05
C CYS A 249 -3.25 -2.89 1.13
N GLN A 250 -3.72 -1.64 1.24
CA GLN A 250 -3.34 -0.77 2.36
C GLN A 250 -4.12 -1.15 3.64
N LEU A 251 -3.51 -0.94 4.82
CA LEU A 251 -4.10 -1.31 6.13
C LEU A 251 -5.55 -0.84 6.30
N GLY A 252 -5.85 0.44 6.06
CA GLY A 252 -7.22 0.94 6.23
C GLY A 252 -8.23 0.35 5.24
N LEU A 253 -7.78 -0.21 4.11
CA LEU A 253 -8.65 -0.94 3.18
C LEU A 253 -8.86 -2.39 3.65
N GLU A 254 -7.84 -3.03 4.22
CA GLU A 254 -7.99 -4.33 4.88
C GLU A 254 -9.01 -4.23 6.03
N GLU A 255 -8.85 -3.26 6.92
CA GLU A 255 -9.78 -3.01 8.03
C GLU A 255 -11.22 -2.83 7.53
N LEU A 256 -11.39 -2.05 6.45
CA LEU A 256 -12.70 -1.82 5.84
C LEU A 256 -13.30 -3.12 5.27
N PHE A 257 -12.53 -3.92 4.54
CA PHE A 257 -13.04 -5.15 3.92
C PHE A 257 -13.31 -6.23 4.97
N ARG A 258 -12.49 -6.34 6.02
CA ARG A 258 -12.81 -7.22 7.15
C ARG A 258 -14.11 -6.79 7.83
N ALA A 259 -14.35 -5.49 8.00
CA ALA A 259 -15.59 -4.99 8.57
C ALA A 259 -16.82 -5.26 7.68
N TRP A 260 -16.65 -5.32 6.35
CA TRP A 260 -17.71 -5.71 5.41
C TRP A 260 -17.94 -7.22 5.31
N GLY A 261 -17.00 -8.01 5.84
CA GLY A 261 -16.95 -9.46 5.67
C GLY A 261 -16.25 -9.86 4.37
N LEU A 262 -15.65 -11.04 4.32
CA LEU A 262 -15.02 -11.58 3.12
C LEU A 262 -15.57 -12.97 2.81
N PRO A 263 -15.46 -13.44 1.56
CA PRO A 263 -15.74 -14.83 1.24
C PRO A 263 -14.82 -15.77 2.03
N ASP A 264 -15.32 -16.95 2.41
CA ASP A 264 -14.57 -17.92 3.23
C ASP A 264 -13.28 -18.41 2.57
N ASN A 265 -13.20 -18.37 1.24
CA ASN A 265 -12.04 -18.78 0.46
C ASN A 265 -11.10 -17.62 0.07
N VAL A 266 -11.25 -16.46 0.72
CA VAL A 266 -10.39 -15.29 0.56
C VAL A 266 -9.64 -15.03 1.85
N ASP A 267 -8.33 -14.88 1.74
CA ASP A 267 -7.53 -14.26 2.79
C ASP A 267 -7.11 -12.85 2.37
N ILE A 268 -6.88 -11.98 3.35
CA ILE A 268 -6.49 -10.59 3.14
C ILE A 268 -5.36 -10.21 4.08
N THR A 269 -4.46 -9.36 3.60
CA THR A 269 -3.39 -8.76 4.38
C THR A 269 -3.03 -7.38 3.81
N HIS A 270 -2.13 -6.66 4.46
CA HIS A 270 -1.69 -5.34 4.04
C HIS A 270 -0.19 -5.26 3.79
N PHE A 271 0.20 -4.26 2.99
CA PHE A 271 1.60 -3.89 2.79
C PHE A 271 2.33 -3.68 4.13
N ASN A 272 3.60 -4.06 4.20
CA ASN A 272 4.45 -4.11 5.39
C ASN A 272 4.11 -5.21 6.42
N ALA A 273 2.97 -5.91 6.32
CA ALA A 273 2.63 -7.06 7.18
C ALA A 273 2.89 -8.43 6.51
N LEU A 274 3.64 -8.43 5.41
CA LEU A 274 3.92 -9.63 4.59
C LEU A 274 5.19 -10.38 5.02
N ARG A 275 6.10 -9.69 5.71
CA ARG A 275 7.45 -10.18 5.97
C ARG A 275 7.38 -11.34 6.97
N GLY A 276 8.03 -12.45 6.62
CA GLY A 276 8.05 -13.66 7.44
C GLY A 276 6.83 -14.59 7.28
N LEU A 277 5.87 -14.26 6.41
CA LEU A 277 4.71 -15.10 6.12
C LEU A 277 4.92 -15.93 4.85
N ASP A 278 4.50 -17.20 4.90
CA ASP A 278 4.59 -18.18 3.80
C ASP A 278 3.30 -19.00 3.63
N ASN A 279 2.15 -18.34 3.80
CA ASN A 279 0.85 -19.01 3.85
C ASN A 279 0.10 -19.02 2.51
N TRP A 280 0.66 -18.41 1.46
CA TRP A 280 -0.07 -18.12 0.22
C TRP A 280 0.58 -18.70 -1.04
N GLY A 281 1.52 -19.63 -0.88
CA GLY A 281 2.16 -20.30 -2.01
C GLY A 281 1.20 -21.12 -2.87
N GLY A 282 0.07 -21.56 -2.32
CA GLY A 282 -0.93 -22.42 -2.97
C GLY A 282 -2.18 -21.71 -3.52
N VAL A 283 -2.32 -20.39 -3.40
CA VAL A 283 -3.53 -19.65 -3.87
C VAL A 283 -3.66 -19.73 -5.40
N ALA A 284 -4.86 -19.70 -5.96
CA ALA A 284 -5.07 -19.68 -7.40
C ALA A 284 -5.11 -18.26 -7.98
N CYS A 285 -5.46 -17.27 -7.15
CA CYS A 285 -5.48 -15.86 -7.53
C CYS A 285 -4.86 -14.97 -6.44
N GLN A 286 -4.11 -13.95 -6.87
CA GLN A 286 -3.68 -12.86 -6.00
C GLN A 286 -4.20 -11.53 -6.55
N ILE A 287 -4.81 -10.72 -5.69
CA ILE A 287 -5.27 -9.36 -6.00
C ILE A 287 -4.45 -8.38 -5.18
N THR A 288 -3.64 -7.55 -5.84
CA THR A 288 -2.86 -6.49 -5.20
C THR A 288 -3.51 -5.13 -5.49
N ILE A 289 -4.01 -4.45 -4.46
CA ILE A 289 -4.83 -3.24 -4.58
C ILE A 289 -4.07 -2.01 -4.10
N GLY A 290 -3.93 -1.04 -5.00
CA GLY A 290 -3.23 0.21 -4.72
C GLY A 290 -1.72 0.02 -4.59
N ARG A 291 -1.09 1.01 -3.96
CA ARG A 291 0.35 1.04 -3.68
C ARG A 291 0.64 1.94 -2.49
N LEU A 292 1.80 1.74 -1.86
CA LEU A 292 2.38 2.73 -0.96
C LEU A 292 2.98 3.86 -1.79
N MET A 293 2.70 5.10 -1.42
CA MET A 293 3.33 6.26 -2.06
C MET A 293 3.68 7.29 -0.98
N PRO A 294 4.95 7.37 -0.56
CA PRO A 294 5.38 8.37 0.41
C PRO A 294 5.35 9.77 -0.21
N LYS A 295 5.26 10.82 0.60
CA LYS A 295 5.42 12.21 0.12
C LYS A 295 6.89 12.45 -0.29
N PRO A 296 7.16 13.37 -1.24
CA PRO A 296 8.54 13.71 -1.61
C PRO A 296 9.42 14.06 -0.41
N THR A 297 8.91 14.90 0.48
CA THR A 297 9.64 15.29 1.70
C THR A 297 10.00 14.13 2.61
N ALA A 298 9.20 13.05 2.62
CA ALA A 298 9.50 11.87 3.42
C ALA A 298 10.66 11.06 2.81
N VAL A 299 10.71 10.89 1.49
CA VAL A 299 11.81 10.16 0.84
C VAL A 299 13.12 10.95 0.87
N GLU A 300 13.04 12.27 0.75
CA GLU A 300 14.18 13.17 0.96
C GLU A 300 14.69 13.07 2.40
N ASP A 301 13.81 13.14 3.39
CA ASP A 301 14.19 13.05 4.80
C ASP A 301 14.84 11.69 5.13
N ILE A 302 14.36 10.59 4.53
CA ILE A 302 14.99 9.28 4.64
C ILE A 302 16.37 9.27 3.96
N ALA A 303 16.50 9.84 2.76
CA ALA A 303 17.78 9.91 2.05
C ALA A 303 18.85 10.67 2.83
N GLU A 304 18.45 11.81 3.42
CA GLU A 304 19.32 12.65 4.24
C GLU A 304 19.70 11.97 5.56
N ALA A 305 18.73 11.34 6.24
CA ALA A 305 18.99 10.56 7.45
C ALA A 305 19.91 9.36 7.15
N LEU A 306 19.70 8.71 6.01
CA LEU A 306 20.47 7.55 5.57
C LEU A 306 21.91 7.91 5.22
N THR A 307 22.19 9.08 4.63
CA THR A 307 23.55 9.36 4.13
C THR A 307 24.31 10.42 4.92
N GLY A 308 23.61 11.20 5.74
CA GLY A 308 24.18 12.39 6.37
C GLY A 308 24.44 13.53 5.40
N ARG A 309 24.00 13.42 4.15
CA ARG A 309 24.17 14.41 3.09
C ARG A 309 22.83 15.03 2.73
N ALA A 310 22.79 16.32 2.47
CA ALA A 310 21.58 16.97 1.97
C ALA A 310 21.22 16.42 0.56
N VAL A 311 19.94 16.36 0.25
CA VAL A 311 19.46 15.97 -1.08
C VAL A 311 19.65 17.13 -2.06
N ASP A 312 20.29 16.87 -3.21
CA ASP A 312 20.65 17.92 -4.17
C ASP A 312 19.43 18.50 -4.89
N LYS A 313 18.49 17.63 -5.27
CA LYS A 313 17.30 18.01 -6.05
C LYS A 313 16.03 17.92 -5.21
N ARG A 314 16.04 18.63 -4.08
CA ARG A 314 14.90 18.73 -3.18
C ARG A 314 13.70 19.40 -3.89
N LEU A 315 12.53 18.79 -3.81
CA LEU A 315 11.29 19.40 -4.29
C LEU A 315 10.77 20.43 -3.28
N SER A 316 10.00 21.42 -3.76
CA SER A 316 9.38 22.37 -2.84
C SER A 316 8.41 21.64 -1.90
N PRO A 317 8.20 22.10 -0.66
CA PRO A 317 7.38 21.39 0.32
C PRO A 317 5.94 21.05 -0.12
N ASN A 318 5.39 21.82 -1.07
CA ASN A 318 4.05 21.64 -1.61
C ASN A 318 4.02 20.97 -3.00
N ASP A 319 5.20 20.73 -3.59
CA ASP A 319 5.29 20.07 -4.89
C ASP A 319 5.07 18.56 -4.74
N TRP A 320 4.55 17.96 -5.81
CA TRP A 320 4.47 16.52 -5.94
C TRP A 320 5.55 16.01 -6.88
N TYR A 321 5.75 14.69 -6.93
CA TYR A 321 6.69 14.09 -7.87
C TYR A 321 6.36 14.49 -9.31
N PRO A 322 7.36 14.84 -10.13
CA PRO A 322 7.14 14.94 -11.57
C PRO A 322 6.69 13.58 -12.13
N LYS A 323 5.92 13.65 -13.22
CA LYS A 323 5.51 12.48 -13.98
C LYS A 323 6.56 12.14 -15.03
N GLN A 324 6.81 10.85 -15.18
CA GLN A 324 7.62 10.30 -16.26
C GLN A 324 6.81 9.26 -17.01
N THR A 325 6.79 9.36 -18.34
CA THR A 325 6.26 8.33 -19.21
C THR A 325 7.14 7.08 -19.13
N VAL A 326 6.55 5.96 -18.77
CA VAL A 326 7.19 4.64 -18.70
C VAL A 326 6.32 3.61 -19.43
N GLY A 327 6.90 2.51 -19.89
CA GLY A 327 6.21 1.49 -20.68
C GLY A 327 6.01 0.20 -19.90
N ILE A 328 4.75 -0.18 -19.65
CA ILE A 328 4.39 -1.52 -19.18
C ILE A 328 4.62 -2.50 -20.33
N ARG A 329 5.38 -3.57 -20.09
CA ARG A 329 5.65 -4.61 -21.09
C ARG A 329 4.45 -5.55 -21.21
N LEU A 330 3.96 -5.75 -22.43
CA LEU A 330 2.85 -6.65 -22.70
C LEU A 330 3.34 -8.01 -23.24
N ALA A 331 2.54 -9.05 -23.04
CA ALA A 331 2.85 -10.43 -23.46
C ALA A 331 2.95 -10.59 -24.98
N ASP A 332 2.29 -9.73 -25.76
CA ASP A 332 2.39 -9.68 -27.23
C ASP A 332 3.67 -9.00 -27.74
N GLY A 333 4.57 -8.60 -26.83
CA GLY A 333 5.82 -7.91 -27.13
C GLY A 333 5.68 -6.39 -27.28
N SER A 334 4.46 -5.85 -27.25
CA SER A 334 4.22 -4.41 -27.29
C SER A 334 4.39 -3.76 -25.90
N GLY A 335 4.26 -2.42 -25.86
CA GLY A 335 4.35 -1.63 -24.64
C GLY A 335 3.13 -0.74 -24.45
N TRP A 336 2.68 -0.59 -23.21
CA TRP A 336 1.63 0.35 -22.84
C TRP A 336 2.21 1.53 -22.07
N ALA A 337 2.12 2.74 -22.65
CA ALA A 337 2.64 3.95 -22.02
C ALA A 337 1.76 4.39 -20.84
N VAL A 338 2.39 4.68 -19.70
CA VAL A 338 1.75 5.21 -18.49
C VAL A 338 2.60 6.31 -17.85
N GLU A 339 1.95 7.22 -17.13
CA GLU A 339 2.60 8.28 -16.38
C GLU A 339 2.82 7.84 -14.93
N ASN A 340 4.07 7.73 -14.49
CA ASN A 340 4.40 7.34 -13.12
C ASN A 340 5.17 8.44 -12.39
N ASP A 341 4.98 8.49 -11.07
CA ASP A 341 5.68 9.43 -10.18
C ASP A 341 7.15 9.06 -10.05
N ARG A 342 8.04 10.03 -10.23
CA ARG A 342 9.50 9.85 -10.12
C ARG A 342 10.12 11.03 -9.38
N HIS A 343 11.05 10.76 -8.48
CA HIS A 343 11.82 11.80 -7.83
C HIS A 343 13.03 12.18 -8.72
N PRO A 344 13.39 13.47 -8.84
CA PRO A 344 14.52 13.89 -9.69
C PRO A 344 15.89 13.57 -9.08
N ASP A 345 15.97 13.48 -7.76
CA ASP A 345 17.17 13.00 -7.04
C ASP A 345 17.28 11.46 -7.12
N PRO A 346 18.44 10.91 -7.56
CA PRO A 346 18.61 9.47 -7.75
C PRO A 346 18.44 8.62 -6.48
N LEU A 347 18.92 9.09 -5.33
CA LEU A 347 18.86 8.32 -4.09
C LEU A 347 17.45 8.36 -3.51
N ALA A 348 16.82 9.54 -3.49
CA ALA A 348 15.44 9.66 -3.06
C ALA A 348 14.49 8.87 -3.98
N GLU A 349 14.77 8.78 -5.28
CA GLU A 349 14.02 7.92 -6.22
C GLU A 349 14.18 6.43 -5.88
N LYS A 350 15.40 5.96 -5.58
CA LYS A 350 15.64 4.58 -5.13
C LYS A 350 14.85 4.27 -3.86
N ILE A 351 14.84 5.17 -2.88
CA ILE A 351 14.06 5.02 -1.65
C ILE A 351 12.55 4.99 -1.94
N ARG A 352 12.06 5.92 -2.79
CA ARG A 352 10.66 5.94 -3.23
C ARG A 352 10.29 4.62 -3.92
N TYR A 353 11.15 4.11 -4.80
CA TYR A 353 10.98 2.83 -5.49
C TYR A 353 10.91 1.67 -4.50
N GLN A 354 11.83 1.57 -3.54
CA GLN A 354 11.81 0.52 -2.50
C GLN A 354 10.47 0.49 -1.75
N ILE A 355 9.98 1.66 -1.34
CA ILE A 355 8.73 1.78 -0.58
C ILE A 355 7.51 1.45 -1.45
N CYS A 356 7.52 1.81 -2.73
CA CYS A 356 6.37 1.70 -3.63
C CYS A 356 6.42 0.42 -4.49
N GLU A 357 7.24 0.41 -5.54
CA GLU A 357 7.36 -0.72 -6.47
C GLU A 357 8.02 -1.95 -5.83
N GLY A 358 9.01 -1.75 -4.97
CA GLY A 358 9.69 -2.83 -4.25
C GLY A 358 8.70 -3.61 -3.38
N GLU A 359 7.88 -2.90 -2.59
CA GLU A 359 6.85 -3.53 -1.77
C GLU A 359 5.77 -4.24 -2.62
N LEU A 360 5.40 -3.70 -3.78
CA LEU A 360 4.48 -4.38 -4.71
C LEU A 360 5.07 -5.69 -5.26
N ILE A 361 6.34 -5.68 -5.68
CA ILE A 361 7.02 -6.88 -6.17
C ILE A 361 7.13 -7.93 -5.05
N GLN A 362 7.43 -7.49 -3.83
CA GLN A 362 7.49 -8.35 -2.65
C GLN A 362 6.12 -8.94 -2.27
N ALA A 363 5.05 -8.16 -2.43
CA ALA A 363 3.67 -8.61 -2.28
C ALA A 363 3.30 -9.65 -3.33
N ILE A 364 3.58 -9.38 -4.60
CA ILE A 364 3.32 -10.30 -5.72
C ILE A 364 4.09 -11.61 -5.53
N GLY A 365 5.31 -11.55 -5.02
CA GLY A 365 6.12 -12.74 -4.73
C GLY A 365 5.51 -13.71 -3.71
N ARG A 366 4.50 -13.29 -2.93
CA ARG A 366 3.88 -14.14 -1.89
C ARG A 366 3.09 -15.32 -2.45
N SER A 367 2.56 -15.19 -3.67
CA SER A 367 1.87 -16.28 -4.38
C SER A 367 2.81 -17.25 -5.10
N ARG A 368 4.13 -17.05 -5.00
CA ARG A 368 5.18 -17.96 -5.52
C ARG A 368 5.01 -18.31 -7.01
N GLY A 369 4.74 -17.31 -7.85
CA GLY A 369 4.50 -17.48 -9.29
C GLY A 369 5.56 -18.31 -10.04
N VAL A 370 6.83 -18.22 -9.63
CA VAL A 370 7.94 -18.99 -10.23
C VAL A 370 7.79 -20.51 -10.03
N ASN A 371 7.11 -20.94 -8.97
CA ASN A 371 6.97 -22.35 -8.61
C ASN A 371 5.71 -23.00 -9.21
N ARG A 372 4.96 -22.27 -10.04
CA ARG A 372 3.69 -22.75 -10.61
C ARG A 372 3.92 -23.73 -11.76
N SER A 373 2.93 -24.56 -12.01
CA SER A 373 2.90 -25.56 -13.10
C SER A 373 1.60 -25.42 -13.91
N PRO A 374 1.45 -26.13 -15.04
CA PRO A 374 0.20 -26.16 -15.79
C PRO A 374 -1.01 -26.60 -14.95
N GLU A 375 -0.80 -27.44 -13.95
CA GLU A 375 -1.84 -27.95 -13.05
C GLU A 375 -2.17 -26.97 -11.91
N THR A 376 -1.30 -25.98 -11.67
CA THR A 376 -1.43 -25.01 -10.57
C THR A 376 -1.26 -23.57 -11.07
N PRO A 377 -2.00 -23.16 -12.13
CA PRO A 377 -1.82 -21.83 -12.71
C PRO A 377 -2.18 -20.75 -11.69
N LEU A 378 -1.54 -19.59 -11.83
CA LEU A 378 -1.76 -18.44 -10.95
C LEU A 378 -2.25 -17.23 -11.75
N GLN A 379 -3.33 -16.62 -11.28
CA GLN A 379 -3.77 -15.30 -11.74
C GLN A 379 -3.28 -14.20 -10.80
N ILE A 380 -2.68 -13.14 -11.34
CA ILE A 380 -2.31 -11.93 -10.58
C ILE A 380 -3.08 -10.74 -11.14
N ASP A 381 -3.89 -10.12 -10.28
CA ASP A 381 -4.60 -8.89 -10.58
C ASP A 381 -3.91 -7.71 -9.87
N ILE A 382 -3.33 -6.80 -10.64
CA ILE A 382 -2.66 -5.61 -10.14
C ILE A 382 -3.61 -4.42 -10.33
N LEU A 383 -4.35 -4.09 -9.28
CA LEU A 383 -5.26 -2.95 -9.27
C LEU A 383 -4.49 -1.68 -8.86
N THR A 384 -3.54 -1.29 -9.71
CA THR A 384 -2.85 0.01 -9.66
C THR A 384 -2.05 0.26 -10.95
N ASN A 385 -2.11 1.49 -11.44
CA ASN A 385 -1.32 1.97 -12.55
C ASN A 385 0.11 2.26 -12.08
N VAL A 386 1.01 1.30 -12.33
CA VAL A 386 2.43 1.36 -11.97
C VAL A 386 3.23 0.43 -12.88
N CYS A 387 4.34 0.90 -13.43
CA CYS A 387 5.21 0.07 -14.25
C CYS A 387 6.08 -0.82 -13.36
N LEU A 388 5.85 -2.13 -13.43
CA LEU A 388 6.64 -3.15 -12.72
C LEU A 388 7.48 -3.96 -13.71
N LEU A 389 8.48 -4.66 -13.20
CA LEU A 389 9.30 -5.60 -13.96
C LEU A 389 8.56 -6.93 -14.20
N LEU A 390 7.32 -6.85 -14.68
CA LEU A 390 6.44 -7.99 -14.98
C LEU A 390 5.89 -7.85 -16.39
N VAL A 391 5.63 -8.99 -17.03
CA VAL A 391 4.91 -9.04 -18.30
C VAL A 391 3.41 -9.05 -18.03
N VAL A 392 2.70 -8.07 -18.56
CA VAL A 392 1.25 -7.94 -18.43
C VAL A 392 0.56 -8.63 -19.61
N HIS A 393 -0.39 -9.50 -19.30
CA HIS A 393 -1.17 -10.22 -20.30
C HIS A 393 -2.46 -9.47 -20.64
N GLN A 394 -3.05 -8.80 -19.65
CA GLN A 394 -4.34 -8.13 -19.77
C GLN A 394 -4.26 -6.71 -19.18
N PRO A 395 -3.78 -5.71 -19.94
CA PRO A 395 -3.89 -4.32 -19.53
C PRO A 395 -5.35 -3.87 -19.65
N ILE A 396 -5.95 -3.44 -18.54
CA ILE A 396 -7.35 -2.99 -18.51
C ILE A 396 -7.45 -1.54 -18.04
N ARG A 397 -8.45 -0.83 -18.57
CA ARG A 397 -8.89 0.45 -18.03
C ARG A 397 -10.01 0.21 -17.04
N TRP A 398 -9.79 0.58 -15.78
CA TRP A 398 -10.80 0.45 -14.73
C TRP A 398 -12.07 1.24 -15.06
N ALA A 399 -11.95 2.40 -15.71
CA ALA A 399 -13.11 3.18 -16.15
C ALA A 399 -14.08 2.37 -17.04
N GLU A 400 -13.58 1.36 -17.75
CA GLU A 400 -14.34 0.52 -18.67
C GLU A 400 -14.70 -0.85 -18.04
N HIS A 401 -13.83 -1.36 -17.15
CA HIS A 401 -13.89 -2.74 -16.65
C HIS A 401 -14.28 -2.86 -15.16
N ALA A 402 -14.45 -1.75 -14.44
CA ALA A 402 -14.89 -1.77 -13.05
C ALA A 402 -16.18 -2.58 -12.88
N PRO A 403 -16.32 -3.37 -11.79
CA PRO A 403 -17.57 -4.01 -11.44
C PRO A 403 -18.66 -2.97 -11.36
N GLY A 404 -19.75 -3.25 -12.04
CA GLY A 404 -20.93 -2.40 -12.02
C GLY A 404 -22.10 -3.25 -11.62
N ILE A 405 -23.28 -2.85 -12.04
CA ILE A 405 -24.48 -3.31 -11.35
C ILE A 405 -24.77 -4.81 -11.53
N VAL A 406 -24.34 -5.40 -12.65
CA VAL A 406 -24.47 -6.84 -12.89
C VAL A 406 -23.54 -7.61 -11.98
N GLU A 407 -22.28 -7.20 -11.92
CA GLU A 407 -21.30 -7.78 -11.01
C GLU A 407 -21.69 -7.57 -9.53
N ALA A 408 -22.36 -6.45 -9.20
CA ALA A 408 -22.91 -6.20 -7.87
C ALA A 408 -23.99 -7.22 -7.49
N MET A 409 -24.86 -7.59 -8.43
CA MET A 409 -25.84 -8.65 -8.23
C MET A 409 -25.15 -10.03 -8.13
N LEU A 410 -24.26 -10.35 -9.06
CA LEU A 410 -23.53 -11.62 -9.08
C LEU A 410 -22.67 -11.85 -7.83
N SER A 411 -22.04 -10.82 -7.29
CA SER A 411 -21.31 -10.90 -6.01
C SER A 411 -22.20 -11.23 -4.80
N ARG A 412 -23.53 -11.05 -4.90
CA ARG A 412 -24.53 -11.53 -3.92
C ARG A 412 -25.00 -12.97 -4.20
N GLY A 413 -24.51 -13.60 -5.27
CA GLY A 413 -24.85 -14.95 -5.68
C GLY A 413 -26.06 -15.05 -6.61
N LEU A 414 -26.71 -13.94 -6.98
CA LEU A 414 -27.87 -13.97 -7.87
C LEU A 414 -27.99 -12.68 -8.69
N MET A 415 -28.18 -12.85 -9.99
CA MET A 415 -28.61 -11.80 -10.91
C MET A 415 -29.99 -12.14 -11.48
N VAL A 416 -30.87 -11.14 -11.55
CA VAL A 416 -32.21 -11.28 -12.13
C VAL A 416 -32.41 -10.30 -13.29
N GLY A 417 -33.05 -10.76 -14.36
CA GLY A 417 -33.24 -9.98 -15.58
C GLY A 417 -34.34 -8.91 -15.49
N SER A 418 -35.11 -8.85 -14.41
CA SER A 418 -36.26 -7.95 -14.23
C SER A 418 -35.93 -6.81 -13.27
N PHE A 419 -36.12 -5.56 -13.70
CA PHE A 419 -35.86 -4.38 -12.86
C PHE A 419 -36.71 -4.35 -11.58
N LYS A 420 -37.98 -4.72 -11.71
CA LYS A 420 -38.91 -4.79 -10.57
C LYS A 420 -38.43 -5.80 -9.55
N ASP A 421 -38.02 -6.97 -10.01
CA ASP A 421 -37.62 -8.07 -9.13
C ASP A 421 -36.22 -7.84 -8.56
N ALA A 422 -35.32 -7.21 -9.32
CA ALA A 422 -34.03 -6.75 -8.83
C ALA A 422 -34.18 -5.75 -7.67
N ALA A 423 -35.15 -4.83 -7.74
CA ALA A 423 -35.43 -3.90 -6.66
C ALA A 423 -36.00 -4.57 -5.39
N VAL A 424 -36.70 -5.69 -5.53
CA VAL A 424 -37.18 -6.48 -4.38
C VAL A 424 -36.04 -7.30 -3.78
N ILE A 425 -35.28 -8.00 -4.62
CA ILE A 425 -34.25 -8.96 -4.21
C ILE A 425 -32.98 -8.26 -3.70
N SER A 426 -32.64 -7.12 -4.28
CA SER A 426 -31.43 -6.34 -3.98
C SER A 426 -31.81 -4.90 -3.66
N ALA A 427 -32.71 -4.72 -2.70
CA ALA A 427 -33.21 -3.41 -2.28
C ALA A 427 -32.09 -2.46 -1.80
N ASP A 428 -30.99 -3.02 -1.31
CA ASP A 428 -29.77 -2.30 -0.94
C ASP A 428 -29.02 -1.72 -2.15
N LEU A 429 -29.05 -2.41 -3.30
CA LEU A 429 -28.54 -1.91 -4.58
C LEU A 429 -29.54 -0.99 -5.28
N PHE A 430 -30.83 -1.29 -5.13
CA PHE A 430 -31.91 -0.71 -5.89
C PHE A 430 -33.10 -0.41 -4.99
N PRO A 431 -33.16 0.80 -4.39
CA PRO A 431 -34.29 1.17 -3.54
C PRO A 431 -35.64 1.17 -4.28
N THR A 432 -35.63 1.30 -5.61
CA THR A 432 -36.81 1.29 -6.47
C THR A 432 -36.55 0.61 -7.81
N GLU A 433 -37.62 0.17 -8.47
CA GLU A 433 -37.57 -0.31 -9.87
C GLU A 433 -36.97 0.74 -10.81
N ASP A 434 -37.28 2.02 -10.59
CA ASP A 434 -36.72 3.11 -11.40
C ASP A 434 -35.20 3.28 -11.19
N ALA A 435 -34.71 3.06 -9.96
CA ALA A 435 -33.28 3.05 -9.67
C ALA A 435 -32.58 1.89 -10.42
N ALA A 436 -33.19 0.69 -10.41
CA ALA A 436 -32.69 -0.45 -11.16
C ALA A 436 -32.61 -0.18 -12.67
N ARG A 437 -33.68 0.40 -13.23
CA ARG A 437 -33.72 0.82 -14.63
C ARG A 437 -32.63 1.85 -14.94
N LYS A 438 -32.52 2.92 -14.15
CA LYS A 438 -31.51 3.99 -14.35
C LYS A 438 -30.06 3.48 -14.26
N ALA A 439 -29.79 2.47 -13.44
CA ALA A 439 -28.47 1.89 -13.30
C ALA A 439 -27.96 1.30 -14.63
N VAL A 440 -28.84 0.64 -15.39
CA VAL A 440 -28.53 0.12 -16.74
C VAL A 440 -28.21 1.24 -17.72
N TRP A 441 -29.03 2.29 -17.77
CA TRP A 441 -28.84 3.41 -18.70
C TRP A 441 -27.54 4.20 -18.48
N ARG A 442 -26.99 4.17 -17.26
CA ARG A 442 -25.71 4.83 -16.96
C ARG A 442 -24.51 4.08 -17.53
N ARG A 443 -24.63 2.77 -17.78
CA ARG A 443 -23.53 1.90 -18.22
C ARG A 443 -23.58 1.57 -19.72
N SER A 444 -24.70 1.82 -20.40
CA SER A 444 -24.89 1.52 -21.82
C SER A 444 -23.95 2.26 -22.78
N LYS A 445 -23.19 3.27 -22.32
CA LYS A 445 -22.15 3.95 -23.10
C LYS A 445 -20.79 3.23 -23.17
N ILE A 446 -20.58 2.16 -22.39
CA ILE A 446 -19.31 1.40 -22.30
C ILE A 446 -19.44 0.00 -22.94
N LEU A 447 -20.62 -0.37 -23.46
CA LEU A 447 -20.90 -1.70 -24.01
C LEU A 447 -20.23 -1.91 -25.39
N THR A 448 -18.99 -2.38 -25.39
CA THR A 448 -18.37 -3.07 -26.54
C THR A 448 -18.21 -4.55 -26.21
N SER A 449 -19.31 -5.26 -26.07
CA SER A 449 -19.32 -6.72 -26.14
C SER A 449 -20.68 -7.18 -26.65
N ASN A 450 -20.88 -7.06 -27.97
CA ASN A 450 -22.01 -7.66 -28.69
C ASN A 450 -21.80 -9.16 -28.93
N VAL A 451 -20.97 -9.85 -28.13
CA VAL A 451 -20.71 -11.28 -28.30
C VAL A 451 -21.76 -12.06 -27.50
N PRO A 452 -22.66 -12.81 -28.17
CA PRO A 452 -23.53 -13.76 -27.48
C PRO A 452 -22.65 -14.83 -26.85
N ILE A 453 -22.73 -14.99 -25.53
CA ILE A 453 -22.08 -16.09 -24.83
C ILE A 453 -23.03 -17.29 -24.98
N PRO A 454 -22.60 -18.39 -25.61
CA PRO A 454 -23.39 -19.62 -25.63
C PRO A 454 -23.77 -19.94 -24.18
N ASP A 455 -25.04 -20.26 -23.92
CA ASP A 455 -25.58 -20.65 -22.61
C ASP A 455 -26.03 -19.53 -21.64
N ILE A 456 -25.70 -18.25 -21.86
CA ILE A 456 -26.34 -17.16 -21.12
C ILE A 456 -27.56 -16.65 -21.89
N PRO A 457 -28.73 -16.45 -21.25
CA PRO A 457 -29.90 -15.90 -21.93
C PRO A 457 -29.57 -14.58 -22.64
N HIS A 458 -29.70 -14.54 -23.97
CA HIS A 458 -29.38 -13.39 -24.83
C HIS A 458 -30.00 -12.07 -24.33
N TYR A 459 -31.18 -12.16 -23.72
CA TYR A 459 -31.88 -11.04 -23.08
C TYR A 459 -31.12 -10.42 -21.90
N VAL A 460 -30.43 -11.22 -21.08
CA VAL A 460 -29.60 -10.75 -19.96
C VAL A 460 -28.38 -9.99 -20.48
N CYS A 461 -27.69 -10.55 -21.47
CA CYS A 461 -26.56 -9.88 -22.13
C CYS A 461 -27.00 -8.54 -22.76
N THR A 462 -28.20 -8.50 -23.35
CA THR A 462 -28.73 -7.30 -24.02
C THR A 462 -29.17 -6.21 -23.04
N ILE A 463 -29.86 -6.55 -21.94
CA ILE A 463 -30.42 -5.56 -21.02
C ILE A 463 -29.37 -5.08 -20.01
N TRP A 464 -28.60 -6.00 -19.46
CA TRP A 464 -27.81 -5.71 -18.27
C TRP A 464 -26.32 -5.53 -18.57
N GLY A 465 -25.82 -6.12 -19.66
CA GLY A 465 -24.48 -5.87 -20.19
C GLY A 465 -23.34 -6.38 -19.28
N LEU A 466 -22.73 -7.49 -19.66
CA LEU A 466 -21.58 -8.06 -18.94
C LEU A 466 -20.28 -7.38 -19.34
N SER A 467 -19.42 -7.09 -18.37
CA SER A 467 -18.01 -6.76 -18.63
C SER A 467 -17.25 -8.00 -19.13
N GLY A 468 -16.09 -7.82 -19.78
CA GLY A 468 -15.27 -8.95 -20.27
C GLY A 468 -14.88 -9.96 -19.19
N ILE A 469 -14.67 -9.53 -17.95
CA ILE A 469 -14.45 -10.43 -16.82
C ILE A 469 -15.75 -11.14 -16.38
N GLY A 470 -16.87 -10.42 -16.40
CA GLY A 470 -18.20 -10.96 -16.11
C GLY A 470 -18.61 -12.10 -17.03
N ILE A 471 -18.11 -12.11 -18.27
CA ILE A 471 -18.27 -13.24 -19.22
C ILE A 471 -17.60 -14.51 -18.68
N THR A 472 -16.34 -14.40 -18.27
CA THR A 472 -15.55 -15.55 -17.78
C THR A 472 -16.14 -16.11 -16.49
N ILE A 473 -16.58 -15.21 -15.59
CA ILE A 473 -17.17 -15.56 -14.30
C ILE A 473 -18.53 -16.22 -14.46
N ALA A 474 -19.31 -15.85 -15.47
CA ALA A 474 -20.65 -16.40 -15.67
C ALA A 474 -20.67 -17.93 -15.86
N HIS A 475 -19.55 -18.54 -16.25
CA HIS A 475 -19.41 -20.00 -16.32
C HIS A 475 -19.43 -20.67 -14.92
N SER A 476 -19.11 -19.92 -13.87
CA SER A 476 -19.22 -20.37 -12.48
C SER A 476 -20.65 -20.26 -11.94
N PHE A 477 -21.57 -19.68 -12.71
CA PHE A 477 -22.97 -19.50 -12.35
C PHE A 477 -23.87 -20.38 -13.22
N THR A 478 -25.03 -20.74 -12.69
CA THR A 478 -26.03 -21.51 -13.42
C THR A 478 -27.06 -20.56 -14.03
N PRO A 479 -27.19 -20.50 -15.37
CA PRO A 479 -28.27 -19.78 -16.02
C PRO A 479 -29.58 -20.55 -15.86
N ALA A 480 -30.67 -19.81 -15.60
CA ALA A 480 -31.99 -20.39 -15.39
C ALA A 480 -33.11 -19.45 -15.86
N LEU A 481 -34.31 -20.01 -16.00
CA LEU A 481 -35.56 -19.27 -16.15
C LEU A 481 -36.43 -19.48 -14.91
N ALA A 482 -36.74 -18.39 -14.22
CA ALA A 482 -37.71 -18.38 -13.13
C ALA A 482 -39.10 -18.05 -13.68
N THR A 483 -40.09 -18.88 -13.35
CA THR A 483 -41.48 -18.75 -13.78
C THR A 483 -42.41 -18.70 -12.57
N PHE A 484 -43.30 -17.73 -12.54
CA PHE A 484 -44.22 -17.52 -11.41
C PHE A 484 -45.45 -16.71 -11.83
N ARG A 485 -46.49 -16.69 -11.00
CA ARG A 485 -47.70 -15.89 -11.24
C ARG A 485 -47.79 -14.69 -10.32
N ARG A 486 -48.19 -13.54 -10.87
CA ARG A 486 -48.59 -12.35 -10.11
C ARG A 486 -50.00 -11.97 -10.54
N GLY A 487 -50.99 -12.31 -9.72
CA GLY A 487 -52.40 -12.28 -10.13
C GLY A 487 -52.66 -13.23 -11.30
N GLU A 488 -53.38 -12.75 -12.32
CA GLU A 488 -53.73 -13.56 -13.51
C GLU A 488 -52.58 -13.73 -14.51
N ARG A 489 -51.47 -13.00 -14.35
CA ARG A 489 -50.38 -12.99 -15.32
C ARG A 489 -49.26 -13.95 -14.92
N SER A 490 -48.90 -14.83 -15.86
CA SER A 490 -47.70 -15.67 -15.75
C SER A 490 -46.48 -14.88 -16.22
N THR A 491 -45.48 -14.76 -15.35
CA THR A 491 -44.21 -14.05 -15.57
C THR A 491 -43.09 -15.06 -15.78
N VAL A 492 -42.14 -14.74 -16.66
CA VAL A 492 -40.91 -15.51 -16.86
C VAL A 492 -39.78 -14.51 -16.87
N ILE A 493 -38.79 -14.71 -16.00
CA ILE A 493 -37.59 -13.87 -15.93
C ILE A 493 -36.34 -14.74 -16.03
N PRO A 494 -35.30 -14.30 -16.75
CA PRO A 494 -34.02 -14.97 -16.70
C PRO A 494 -33.32 -14.65 -15.38
N VAL A 495 -32.65 -15.64 -14.83
CA VAL A 495 -31.86 -15.54 -13.61
C VAL A 495 -30.52 -16.24 -13.81
N ILE A 496 -29.49 -15.77 -13.11
CA ILE A 496 -28.16 -16.38 -13.08
C ILE A 496 -27.78 -16.48 -11.60
N PHE A 497 -27.56 -17.69 -11.09
CA PHE A 497 -27.33 -17.90 -9.67
C PHE A 497 -26.07 -18.72 -9.40
N ASP A 498 -25.43 -18.48 -8.26
CA ASP A 498 -24.30 -19.25 -7.77
C ASP A 498 -24.84 -20.51 -7.06
N PRO A 499 -24.68 -21.71 -7.65
CA PRO A 499 -25.27 -22.94 -7.12
C PRO A 499 -24.66 -23.36 -5.78
N HIS A 500 -23.51 -22.80 -5.37
CA HIS A 500 -22.92 -23.07 -4.07
C HIS A 500 -23.52 -22.22 -2.94
N ARG A 501 -24.15 -21.10 -3.29
CA ARG A 501 -24.79 -20.19 -2.32
C ARG A 501 -26.29 -20.38 -2.28
N ILE A 502 -26.86 -20.91 -3.37
CA ILE A 502 -28.30 -21.06 -3.56
C ILE A 502 -28.54 -22.49 -4.06
N ASP A 503 -28.70 -23.41 -3.10
CA ASP A 503 -28.95 -24.82 -3.38
C ASP A 503 -30.34 -25.06 -3.99
N ASP A 504 -31.34 -24.32 -3.53
CA ASP A 504 -32.70 -24.32 -4.07
C ASP A 504 -33.09 -22.91 -4.54
N PRO A 505 -32.83 -22.55 -5.82
CA PRO A 505 -33.16 -21.24 -6.35
C PRO A 505 -34.67 -20.99 -6.41
N ALA A 506 -35.50 -22.02 -6.50
CA ALA A 506 -36.96 -21.90 -6.52
C ALA A 506 -37.48 -21.44 -5.16
N ALA A 507 -37.11 -22.14 -4.08
CA ALA A 507 -37.46 -21.74 -2.73
C ALA A 507 -36.87 -20.37 -2.35
N TRP A 508 -35.61 -20.14 -2.73
CA TRP A 508 -34.92 -18.87 -2.45
C TRP A 508 -35.62 -17.67 -3.08
N LEU A 509 -36.02 -17.78 -4.36
CA LEU A 509 -36.76 -16.74 -5.08
C LEU A 509 -38.19 -16.60 -4.54
N SER A 510 -38.86 -17.72 -4.25
CA SER A 510 -40.24 -17.71 -3.76
C SER A 510 -40.37 -16.93 -2.45
N SER A 511 -39.44 -17.15 -1.51
CA SER A 511 -39.42 -16.46 -0.22
C SER A 511 -39.24 -14.94 -0.34
N ARG A 512 -38.50 -14.46 -1.34
CA ARG A 512 -38.18 -13.03 -1.51
C ARG A 512 -39.17 -12.29 -2.39
N LEU A 513 -39.74 -12.98 -3.37
CA LEU A 513 -40.73 -12.40 -4.28
C LEU A 513 -42.17 -12.55 -3.77
N ASP A 514 -42.37 -13.30 -2.68
CA ASP A 514 -43.66 -13.61 -2.06
C ASP A 514 -44.66 -14.22 -3.06
N VAL A 515 -44.16 -15.15 -3.88
CA VAL A 515 -44.91 -15.89 -4.91
C VAL A 515 -44.32 -17.28 -5.08
N ASP A 516 -45.11 -18.25 -5.53
CA ASP A 516 -44.59 -19.57 -5.89
C ASP A 516 -43.79 -19.49 -7.20
N VAL A 517 -42.50 -19.83 -7.14
CA VAL A 517 -41.54 -19.75 -8.25
C VAL A 517 -41.07 -21.14 -8.63
N GLN A 518 -41.16 -21.46 -9.92
CA GLN A 518 -40.53 -22.62 -10.53
C GLN A 518 -39.29 -22.19 -11.31
N VAL A 519 -38.18 -22.90 -11.16
CA VAL A 519 -36.90 -22.61 -11.83
C VAL A 519 -36.54 -23.75 -12.79
N ILE A 520 -36.19 -23.40 -14.03
CA ILE A 520 -35.75 -24.34 -15.07
C ILE A 520 -34.31 -24.00 -15.45
N THR A 521 -33.42 -24.99 -15.39
CA THR A 521 -31.98 -24.89 -15.72
C THR A 521 -31.63 -25.69 -16.98
N GLY A 522 -30.44 -25.48 -17.55
CA GLY A 522 -29.91 -26.28 -18.67
C GLY A 522 -30.39 -25.83 -20.07
N PRO A 523 -30.28 -26.67 -21.11
CA PRO A 523 -30.61 -26.30 -22.51
C PRO A 523 -32.06 -25.81 -22.70
N GLU A 524 -32.95 -26.19 -21.79
CA GLU A 524 -34.36 -25.76 -21.76
C GLU A 524 -34.54 -24.31 -21.24
N ALA A 525 -33.52 -23.72 -20.61
CA ALA A 525 -33.51 -22.32 -20.16
C ALA A 525 -33.36 -21.29 -21.31
N ASN A 526 -33.45 -21.72 -22.57
CA ASN A 526 -33.46 -20.81 -23.71
C ASN A 526 -34.79 -20.01 -23.77
N VAL A 527 -34.68 -18.69 -23.75
CA VAL A 527 -35.81 -17.74 -23.82
C VAL A 527 -36.71 -18.03 -25.04
N GLU A 528 -36.17 -18.46 -26.18
CA GLU A 528 -36.98 -18.85 -27.34
C GLU A 528 -37.83 -20.11 -27.09
N TRP A 529 -37.31 -21.08 -26.34
CA TRP A 529 -38.06 -22.27 -25.93
C TRP A 529 -39.18 -21.89 -24.95
N ALA A 530 -38.88 -21.07 -23.93
CA ALA A 530 -39.90 -20.63 -22.97
C ALA A 530 -40.97 -19.73 -23.58
N ILE A 531 -40.64 -18.86 -24.54
CA ILE A 531 -41.61 -18.08 -25.32
C ILE A 531 -42.46 -19.01 -26.20
N ARG A 532 -41.87 -20.05 -26.81
CA ARG A 532 -42.62 -21.09 -27.55
C ARG A 532 -43.55 -21.88 -26.65
N GLN A 533 -43.14 -22.23 -25.43
CA GLN A 533 -43.98 -22.92 -24.45
C GLN A 533 -45.11 -22.02 -23.93
N LYS A 534 -44.85 -20.74 -23.66
CA LYS A 534 -45.89 -19.74 -23.31
C LYS A 534 -46.93 -19.58 -24.42
N ARG A 535 -46.50 -19.55 -25.69
CA ARG A 535 -47.41 -19.52 -26.85
C ARG A 535 -48.21 -20.82 -27.03
N LYS A 536 -47.65 -21.97 -26.65
CA LYS A 536 -48.37 -23.26 -26.63
C LYS A 536 -49.37 -23.35 -25.47
N ALA A 537 -49.02 -22.84 -24.29
CA ALA A 537 -49.88 -22.86 -23.10
C ALA A 537 -51.02 -21.82 -23.14
N GLY A 538 -50.85 -20.71 -23.86
CA GLY A 538 -51.90 -19.72 -24.11
C GLY A 538 -52.88 -20.09 -25.25
N ARG A 539 -52.75 -21.29 -25.82
CA ARG A 539 -53.72 -21.91 -26.73
C ARG A 539 -54.31 -23.16 -26.06
N LYS A 540 -55.04 -22.96 -24.97
CA LYS A 540 -56.08 -23.88 -24.51
C LYS A 540 -57.25 -23.07 -24.00
#